data_AF-A0A3A9JUC5-F1
#
_entry.id   AF-A0A3A9JUC5-F1
#
_cell.length_a   1.000
_cell.length_b   1.000
_cell.length_c   1.000
_cell.angle_alpha   90.00
_cell.angle_beta   90.00
_cell.angle_gamma   90.00
#
_symmetry.space_group_name_H-M   'P 1'
#
loop_
_entity.id
_entity.type
_entity.pdbx_description
1 polymer ?
#
loop_
_entity_poly.entity_id
_entity_poly.type
_entity_poly.pdbx_seq_one_letter_code
_entity_poly.pdbx_strand_id
1 'polypeptide(L)' 'MTALINVKIEMMRRNNINFEVKYNGLGIYHTRLDSFELSTVVGNVIDNAIEAVKERESNRIIYFEVVENRNFI' A
#
# COMPACT_ATOMS: atom_id res chain seq x y z
N MET A 1 -2.98 -9.06 5.00
CA MET A 1 -2.11 -7.96 4.51
C MET A 1 -1.08 -8.41 3.47
N THR A 2 -0.15 -9.35 3.77
CA THR A 2 0.90 -9.76 2.82
C THR A 2 0.37 -10.22 1.45
N ALA A 3 -0.70 -11.04 1.43
CA ALA A 3 -1.31 -11.50 0.19
C ALA A 3 -1.88 -10.35 -0.67
N LEU A 4 -2.58 -9.40 -0.05
CA LEU A 4 -3.09 -8.20 -0.72
C LEU A 4 -1.95 -7.44 -1.41
N ILE A 5 -0.85 -7.24 -0.69
CA ILE A 5 0.27 -6.43 -1.18
C ILE A 5 0.98 -7.14 -2.32
N ASN A 6 1.13 -8.46 -2.26
CA ASN A 6 1.64 -9.26 -3.37
C ASN A 6 0.77 -9.13 -4.63
N VAL A 7 -0.55 -9.16 -4.49
CA VAL A 7 -1.47 -8.94 -5.62
C VAL A 7 -1.27 -7.54 -6.22
N LYS A 8 -1.11 -6.51 -5.37
CA LYS A 8 -0.89 -5.14 -5.85
C LYS A 8 0.48 -4.96 -6.52
N ILE A 9 1.53 -5.61 -6.01
CA ILE A 9 2.87 -5.64 -6.64
C ILE A 9 2.76 -6.21 -8.07
N GLU A 10 2.05 -7.32 -8.24
CA GLU A 10 1.85 -7.92 -9.56
C GLU A 10 1.04 -7.02 -10.51
N MET A 11 0.02 -6.33 -10.02
CA MET A 11 -0.72 -5.34 -10.81
C MET A 11 0.20 -4.19 -11.27
N MET A 12 1.06 -3.68 -10.38
CA MET A 12 2.00 -2.60 -10.69
C MET A 12 3.05 -3.03 -11.72
N ARG A 13 3.60 -4.24 -11.60
CA ARG A 13 4.53 -4.83 -12.58
C ARG A 13 3.92 -4.87 -13.98
N ARG A 14 2.67 -5.32 -14.10
CA ARG A 14 1.95 -5.39 -15.39
C ARG A 14 1.73 -4.02 -16.04
N ASN A 15 1.76 -2.94 -15.25
CA ASN A 15 1.53 -1.56 -15.72
C ASN A 15 2.83 -0.75 -15.89
N ASN A 16 4.01 -1.39 -15.79
CA ASN A 16 5.32 -0.73 -15.79
C ASN A 16 5.43 0.38 -14.73
N ILE A 17 4.93 0.10 -13.53
CA ILE A 17 5.01 0.98 -12.37
C ILE A 17 6.08 0.44 -11.43
N ASN A 18 7.07 1.27 -11.10
CA ASN A 18 8.04 0.98 -10.06
C ASN A 18 7.39 1.15 -8.69
N PHE A 19 7.56 0.16 -7.83
CA PHE A 19 6.92 0.14 -6.52
C PHE A 19 7.91 -0.24 -5.44
N GLU A 20 7.98 0.61 -4.42
CA GLU A 20 8.79 0.39 -3.22
C GLU A 20 7.87 0.29 -2.00
N VAL A 21 7.98 -0.83 -1.30
CA VAL A 21 7.25 -1.06 -0.04
C VAL A 21 8.22 -1.08 1.11
N LYS A 22 7.98 -0.23 2.10
CA LYS A 22 8.65 -0.31 3.40
C LYS A 22 7.66 -0.76 4.46
N TYR A 23 7.91 -1.95 5.00
CA TYR A 23 7.29 -2.40 6.23
C TYR A 23 8.25 -2.12 7.38
N ASN A 24 7.91 -1.15 8.23
CA ASN A 24 8.50 -1.12 9.55
C ASN A 24 7.85 -2.28 10.31
N GLY A 25 8.63 -3.35 10.54
CA GLY A 25 8.19 -4.71 10.91
C GLY A 25 7.47 -4.88 12.25
N LEU A 26 6.91 -3.81 12.81
CA LEU A 26 6.12 -3.79 14.03
C LEU A 26 4.63 -4.03 13.78
N GLY A 27 4.20 -4.44 12.58
CA GLY A 27 2.78 -4.66 12.28
C GLY A 27 1.92 -3.40 12.49
N ILE A 28 0.60 -3.53 12.32
CA ILE A 28 -0.37 -2.55 12.82
C ILE A 28 -1.18 -3.30 13.85
N TYR A 29 -1.00 -2.98 15.12
CA TYR A 29 -1.64 -3.71 16.23
C TYR A 29 -2.68 -2.84 16.95
N HIS A 30 -2.54 -1.52 16.90
CA HIS A 30 -3.38 -0.54 17.61
C HIS A 30 -4.37 0.14 16.67
N THR A 31 -4.92 -0.61 15.71
CA THR A 31 -6.07 -0.16 14.93
C THR A 31 -7.36 -0.71 15.54
N ARG A 32 -8.44 0.08 15.49
CA ARG A 32 -9.80 -0.42 15.81
C ARG A 32 -10.40 -1.24 14.65
N LEU A 33 -9.69 -1.36 13.54
CA LEU A 33 -10.08 -2.11 12.37
C LEU A 33 -9.65 -3.56 12.50
N ASP A 34 -10.50 -4.49 12.09
CA ASP A 34 -10.08 -5.86 11.92
C ASP A 34 -9.13 -6.03 10.70
N SER A 35 -8.61 -7.25 10.53
CA SER A 35 -7.68 -7.56 9.45
C SER A 35 -8.29 -7.39 8.05
N PHE A 36 -9.59 -7.61 7.89
CA PHE A 36 -10.31 -7.47 6.63
C PHE A 36 -10.53 -5.99 6.32
N GLU A 37 -11.06 -5.22 7.27
CA GLU A 37 -11.28 -3.77 7.17
C GLU A 37 -9.99 -3.04 6.85
N LEU A 38 -8.91 -3.34 7.59
CA LEU A 38 -7.60 -2.76 7.34
C LEU A 38 -7.07 -3.13 5.93
N SER A 39 -7.27 -4.38 5.50
CA SER A 39 -6.88 -4.81 4.15
C SER A 39 -7.68 -4.06 3.07
N THR A 40 -8.97 -3.82 3.29
CA THR A 40 -9.82 -3.03 2.38
C THR A 40 -9.32 -1.59 2.27
N VAL A 41 -9.06 -0.92 3.39
CA VAL A 41 -8.57 0.46 3.41
C VAL A 41 -7.22 0.57 2.70
N VAL A 42 -6.26 -0.29 3.04
CA VAL A 42 -4.93 -0.31 2.41
C VAL A 42 -5.04 -0.62 0.92
N GLY A 43 -5.89 -1.57 0.53
CA GLY A 43 -6.12 -1.94 -0.86
C GLY A 43 -6.61 -0.75 -1.69
N ASN A 44 -7.60 -0.02 -1.18
CA ASN A 44 -8.17 1.16 -1.84
C ASN A 44 -7.15 2.29 -1.98
N VAL A 45 -6.33 2.54 -0.95
CA VAL A 45 -5.27 3.57 -1.02
C VAL A 45 -4.25 3.23 -2.11
N ILE A 46 -3.84 1.96 -2.20
CA ILE A 46 -2.90 1.51 -3.23
C ILE A 46 -3.53 1.58 -4.63
N ASP A 47 -4.80 1.20 -4.79
CA ASP A 47 -5.50 1.30 -6.08
C ASP A 47 -5.58 2.74 -6.59
N ASN A 48 -5.89 3.69 -5.70
CA ASN A 48 -5.88 5.11 -6.05
C ASN A 48 -4.49 5.59 -6.49
N ALA A 49 -3.44 5.13 -5.82
CA ALA A 49 -2.06 5.46 -6.20
C ALA A 49 -1.68 4.87 -7.56
N ILE A 50 -2.09 3.61 -7.84
CA ILE A 50 -1.89 2.96 -9.15
C ILE A 50 -2.55 3.78 -10.26
N GLU A 51 -3.82 4.15 -10.07
CA GLU A 51 -4.56 4.89 -11.09
C GLU A 51 -3.92 6.27 -11.35
N ALA A 52 -3.53 6.98 -10.29
CA ALA A 52 -2.89 8.29 -10.41
C ALA A 52 -1.53 8.27 -11.13
N VAL A 53 -0.80 7.15 -11.12
CA VAL A 53 0.49 7.03 -11.84
C VAL A 53 0.35 6.41 -13.23
N LYS A 54 -0.74 5.67 -13.51
CA LYS A 54 -1.00 5.09 -14.84
C LYS A 54 -1.11 6.15 -15.92
N GLU A 55 -1.66 7.32 -15.59
CA GLU A 55 -1.84 8.44 -16.53
C GLU A 55 -0.52 9.16 -16.87
N ARG A 56 0.58 8.87 -16.17
CA ARG A 56 1.88 9.55 -16.39
C ARG A 56 2.66 8.90 -17.52
N GLU A 57 3.33 9.69 -18.35
CA GLU A 57 4.16 9.16 -19.45
C GLU A 57 5.50 8.57 -18.98
N SER A 58 6.03 9.05 -17.85
CA SER A 58 7.30 8.61 -17.26
C SER A 58 7.28 8.74 -15.73
N ASN A 59 8.33 8.23 -15.06
CA ASN A 59 8.51 8.31 -13.60
C ASN A 59 7.31 7.79 -12.78
N ARG A 60 6.81 6.61 -13.18
CA ARG A 60 5.72 5.91 -12.50
C ARG A 60 6.27 5.21 -11.25
N ILE A 61 6.37 5.94 -10.14
CA ILE A 61 6.90 5.43 -8.88
C ILE A 61 5.85 5.61 -7.78
N ILE A 62 5.61 4.54 -7.01
CA ILE A 62 4.79 4.58 -5.79
C ILE A 62 5.66 4.13 -4.61
N TYR A 63 5.62 4.91 -3.53
CA TYR A 63 6.20 4.57 -2.24
C TYR A 63 5.07 4.30 -1.24
N PHE A 64 5.08 3.12 -0.62
CA PHE A 64 4.12 2.76 0.41
C PHE A 64 4.83 2.41 1.71
N GLU A 65 4.51 3.16 2.76
CA GLU A 65 5.02 2.94 4.12
C GLU A 65 3.85 2.80 5.09
N VAL A 66 3.99 1.82 5.98
CA VAL A 66 3.07 1.62 7.10
C VAL A 66 3.81 1.95 8.39
N VAL A 67 3.33 2.95 9.11
CA VAL A 67 3.89 3.38 10.40
C VAL A 67 2.80 3.44 11.45
N GLU A 68 3.02 2.76 12.56
CA GLU A 68 2.19 2.90 13.76
C GLU A 68 2.79 4.00 14.64
N ASN A 69 2.11 5.14 14.76
CA ASN A 69 2.53 6.23 15.63
C ASN A 69 1.86 6.08 17.01
N ARG A 70 2.64 5.68 18.02
CA ARG A 70 2.16 5.48 19.39
C ARG A 70 1.86 6.78 20.16
N ASN A 71 2.11 7.95 19.56
CA ASN A 71 1.92 9.26 20.20
C ASN A 71 0.51 9.86 20.02
N PHE A 72 -0.42 9.13 19.40
CA PHE A 72 -1.83 9.54 19.25
C PHE A 72 -2.74 8.74 20.22
N ILE A 73 -2.41 8.75 21.51
CA ILE A 73 -3.27 8.27 22.60
C ILE A 73 -3.34 9.36 23.67
#